data_AF-A0A3S1TYJ9-F1
#
_entry.id   AF-A0A3S1TYJ9-F1
#
_cell.length_a   1.000
_cell.length_b   1.000
_cell.length_c   1.000
_cell.angle_alpha   90.00
_cell.angle_beta   90.00
_cell.angle_gamma   90.00
#
_symmetry.space_group_name_H-M   'P 1'
#
loop_
_entity.id
_entity.type
_entity.pdbx_description
1 polymer ?
#
loop_
_entity_poly.entity_id
_entity_poly.type
_entity_poly.pdbx_seq_one_letter_code
_entity_poly.pdbx_strand_id
1 'polypeptide(L)'
;SYGIALMVARRFKGVPSPVVATGQLTASTIIMIPIVLFTYGPSGLFSASPPVWAAVLALALLSTAVAYILYFNLVASAGATNASLVTLVVPASAMLLGFLFLGERLELFEIGGGVLIALGLITIDGRVLGRR
;
A
#
# COMPACT_ATOMS: atom_id res chain seq x y z
N SER A 1 -9.51 8.09 6.36
CA SER A 1 -9.34 7.99 4.90
C SER A 1 -9.77 6.62 4.36
N TYR A 2 -9.20 5.51 4.81
CA TYR A 2 -9.48 4.15 4.31
C TYR A 2 -10.96 3.72 4.38
N GLY A 3 -11.68 4.03 5.46
CA GLY A 3 -13.12 3.71 5.56
C GLY A 3 -14.00 4.44 4.54
N ILE A 4 -13.69 5.70 4.23
CA ILE A 4 -14.38 6.48 3.19
C ILE A 4 -14.03 5.91 1.81
N ALA A 5 -12.76 5.58 1.57
CA ALA A 5 -12.33 4.95 0.33
C ALA A 5 -13.08 3.63 0.06
N LEU A 6 -13.26 2.79 1.08
CA LEU A 6 -14.07 1.56 0.97
C LEU A 6 -15.55 1.86 0.65
N MET A 7 -16.15 2.89 1.25
CA MET A 7 -17.53 3.29 0.92
C MET A 7 -17.67 3.79 -0.51
N VAL A 8 -16.71 4.58 -0.99
CA VAL A 8 -16.68 5.09 -2.37
C VAL A 8 -16.40 3.96 -3.36
N ALA A 9 -15.49 3.04 -3.04
CA ALA A 9 -15.17 1.88 -3.88
C ALA A 9 -16.39 1.00 -4.16
N ARG A 10 -17.36 0.92 -3.23
CA ARG A 10 -18.63 0.19 -3.44
C ARG A 10 -19.47 0.76 -4.59
N ARG A 11 -19.26 2.02 -5.00
CA ARG A 11 -19.94 2.64 -6.14
C ARG A 11 -19.36 2.22 -7.50
N PHE A 12 -18.15 1.67 -7.51
CA PHE A 12 -17.45 1.23 -8.73
C PHE A 12 -17.53 -0.29 -8.95
N LYS A 13 -18.55 -0.94 -8.37
CA LYS A 13 -18.81 -2.37 -8.59
C LYS A 13 -19.02 -2.63 -10.10
N GLY A 14 -18.24 -3.55 -10.66
CA GLY A 14 -18.29 -3.92 -12.07
C GLY A 14 -17.27 -3.21 -12.96
N VAL A 15 -16.56 -2.21 -12.45
CA VAL A 15 -15.41 -1.59 -13.14
C VAL A 15 -14.15 -2.43 -12.85
N PRO A 16 -13.33 -2.76 -13.87
CA PRO A 16 -12.08 -3.47 -13.63
C PRO A 16 -11.20 -2.73 -12.62
N SER A 17 -10.66 -3.44 -11.63
CA SER A 17 -9.85 -2.85 -10.57
C SER A 17 -8.64 -2.01 -11.05
N PRO A 18 -7.93 -2.38 -12.15
CA PRO A 18 -6.89 -1.53 -12.73
C PRO A 18 -7.41 -0.16 -13.17
N VAL A 19 -8.63 -0.07 -13.70
CA VAL A 19 -9.21 1.20 -14.16
C VAL A 19 -9.52 2.11 -12.98
N VAL A 20 -10.07 1.54 -11.90
CA VAL A 20 -10.34 2.29 -10.65
C VAL A 20 -9.04 2.80 -10.04
N ALA A 21 -7.99 1.98 -10.00
CA ALA A 21 -6.68 2.37 -9.49
C ALA A 21 -6.05 3.51 -10.31
N THR A 22 -6.08 3.42 -11.64
CA THR A 22 -5.60 4.49 -12.52
C THR A 22 -6.40 5.77 -12.31
N GLY A 23 -7.72 5.68 -12.24
CA GLY A 23 -8.58 6.83 -11.96
C GLY A 23 -8.26 7.49 -10.61
N GLN A 24 -8.05 6.69 -9.56
CA GLN A 24 -7.67 7.19 -8.24
C GLN A 24 -6.31 7.92 -8.26
N LEU A 25 -5.29 7.34 -8.92
CA LEU A 25 -3.95 7.93 -8.99
C LEU A 25 -3.96 9.23 -9.82
N THR A 26 -4.68 9.25 -10.94
CA THR A 26 -4.84 10.46 -11.77
C THR A 26 -5.59 11.55 -11.01
N ALA A 27 -6.71 11.22 -10.36
CA ALA A 27 -7.46 12.19 -9.56
C ALA A 27 -6.62 12.74 -8.41
N SER A 28 -5.88 11.87 -7.71
CA SER A 28 -4.96 12.28 -6.64
C SER A 28 -3.89 13.24 -7.17
N THR A 29 -3.32 12.95 -8.34
CA THR A 29 -2.33 13.81 -9.00
C THR A 29 -2.93 15.18 -9.32
N ILE A 30 -4.11 15.22 -9.95
CA ILE A 30 -4.80 16.47 -10.29
C ILE A 30 -5.10 17.31 -9.04
N ILE A 31 -5.55 16.67 -7.95
CA ILE A 31 -5.82 17.36 -6.67
C ILE A 31 -4.53 17.89 -6.05
N MET A 32 -3.42 17.16 -6.18
CA MET A 32 -2.13 17.54 -5.58
C MET A 32 -1.47 18.72 -6.31
N ILE A 33 -1.68 18.89 -7.62
CA ILE A 33 -1.11 20.00 -8.41
C ILE A 33 -1.39 21.38 -7.79
N PRO A 34 -2.65 21.80 -7.55
CA PRO A 34 -2.91 23.11 -6.98
C PRO A 34 -2.35 23.23 -5.56
N ILE A 35 -2.41 22.17 -4.75
CA ILE A 35 -1.86 22.18 -3.39
C ILE A 35 -0.36 22.50 -3.44
N VAL A 36 0.40 21.81 -4.29
CA VAL A 36 1.85 22.05 -4.46
C VAL A 36 2.12 23.46 -4.98
N LEU A 37 1.38 23.93 -5.98
CA LEU A 37 1.56 25.27 -6.54
C LEU A 37 1.25 26.38 -5.52
N PHE A 38 0.24 26.22 -4.66
CA PHE A 38 -0.08 27.19 -3.62
C PHE A 38 0.88 27.17 -2.44
N THR A 39 1.43 25.99 -2.08
CA THR A 39 2.28 25.84 -0.90
C THR A 39 3.76 26.11 -1.18
N TYR A 40 4.27 25.67 -2.32
CA TYR A 40 5.70 25.76 -2.68
C TYR A 40 5.97 26.70 -3.85
N GLY A 41 4.93 27.19 -4.53
CA GLY A 41 5.08 28.00 -5.74
C GLY A 41 5.58 27.19 -6.94
N PRO A 42 5.72 27.83 -8.11
CA PRO A 42 6.20 27.18 -9.33
C PRO A 42 7.73 27.06 -9.41
N SER A 43 8.47 27.77 -8.53
CA SER A 43 9.93 27.80 -8.57
C SER A 43 10.52 26.51 -8.04
N GLY A 44 11.40 25.85 -8.81
CA GLY A 44 12.13 24.68 -8.35
C GLY A 44 11.38 23.35 -8.42
N LEU A 45 10.21 23.28 -9.09
CA LEU A 45 9.45 22.03 -9.21
C LEU A 45 10.24 20.87 -9.83
N PHE A 46 11.21 21.18 -10.70
CA PHE A 46 12.05 20.20 -11.39
C PHE A 46 13.52 20.26 -10.96
N SER A 47 13.83 20.93 -9.84
CA SER A 47 15.21 21.07 -9.37
C SER A 47 15.76 19.81 -8.68
N ALA A 48 14.91 18.79 -8.47
CA ALA A 48 15.33 17.53 -7.88
C ALA A 48 16.41 16.84 -8.72
N SER A 49 17.40 16.25 -8.03
CA SER A 49 18.53 15.60 -8.69
C SER A 49 18.12 14.31 -9.41
N PRO A 50 18.88 13.84 -10.43
CA PRO A 50 18.56 12.62 -11.14
C PRO A 50 18.34 11.37 -10.26
N PRO A 51 19.11 11.15 -9.16
CA PRO A 51 18.84 10.05 -8.23
C PRO A 51 17.47 10.13 -7.55
N VAL A 52 16.98 11.33 -7.24
CA VAL A 52 15.66 11.52 -6.63
C VAL A 52 14.56 11.13 -7.62
N TRP A 53 14.68 11.56 -8.88
CA TRP A 53 13.75 11.14 -9.93
C TRP A 53 13.79 9.64 -10.19
N ALA A 54 14.97 9.02 -10.16
CA ALA A 54 15.11 7.58 -10.27
C ALA A 54 14.41 6.84 -9.12
N ALA A 55 14.54 7.32 -7.88
CA ALA A 55 13.82 6.77 -6.74
C ALA A 55 12.29 6.91 -6.87
N VAL A 56 11.81 8.08 -7.33
CA VAL A 56 10.37 8.31 -7.60
C VAL A 56 9.85 7.33 -8.66
N LEU A 57 10.60 7.14 -9.76
CA LEU A 57 10.23 6.18 -10.81
C LEU A 57 10.25 4.74 -10.30
N ALA A 58 11.24 4.36 -9.49
CA ALA A 58 11.31 3.04 -8.88
C ALA A 58 10.10 2.78 -7.97
N LEU A 59 9.69 3.76 -7.15
CA LEU A 59 8.49 3.67 -6.32
C LEU A 59 7.21 3.56 -7.16
N ALA A 60 7.08 4.38 -8.21
CA ALA A 60 5.92 4.36 -9.09
C ALA A 60 5.78 3.02 -9.85
N LEU A 61 6.88 2.51 -10.40
CA LEU A 61 6.84 1.29 -11.20
C LEU A 61 6.83 0.02 -10.35
N LEU A 62 7.77 -0.12 -9.42
CA LEU A 62 7.94 -1.36 -8.66
C LEU A 62 6.94 -1.44 -7.50
N SER A 63 6.85 -0.38 -6.71
CA SER A 63 6.03 -0.40 -5.48
C SER A 63 4.55 -0.16 -5.75
N THR A 64 4.19 0.49 -6.87
CA THR A 64 2.80 0.80 -7.20
C THR A 64 2.29 -0.03 -8.39
N ALA A 65 2.82 0.16 -9.59
CA ALA A 65 2.26 -0.46 -10.79
C ALA A 65 2.37 -2.00 -10.76
N VAL A 66 3.57 -2.55 -10.51
CA VAL A 66 3.79 -4.00 -10.42
C VAL A 66 3.01 -4.58 -9.24
N ALA A 67 3.08 -3.94 -8.07
CA ALA A 67 2.36 -4.39 -6.87
C ALA A 67 0.85 -4.46 -7.09
N TYR A 68 0.25 -3.47 -7.79
CA TYR A 68 -1.18 -3.47 -8.11
C TYR A 68 -1.56 -4.59 -9.08
N ILE A 69 -0.73 -4.88 -10.08
CA ILE A 69 -0.97 -6.00 -11.00
C ILE A 69 -0.96 -7.32 -10.21
N LEU A 70 0.03 -7.53 -9.35
CA LEU A 70 0.10 -8.73 -8.49
C LEU A 70 -1.10 -8.82 -7.55
N TYR A 71 -1.48 -7.70 -6.93
CA TYR A 71 -2.63 -7.63 -6.03
C TYR A 71 -3.93 -7.98 -6.75
N PHE A 72 -4.17 -7.43 -7.95
CA PHE A 72 -5.38 -7.75 -8.71
C PHE A 72 -5.40 -9.19 -9.22
N ASN A 73 -4.26 -9.74 -9.63
CA ASN A 73 -4.14 -11.16 -9.95
C ASN A 73 -4.41 -12.06 -8.74
N LEU A 74 -3.93 -11.68 -7.55
CA LEU A 74 -4.22 -12.39 -6.31
C LEU A 74 -5.70 -12.34 -5.96
N VAL A 75 -6.34 -11.18 -6.08
CA VAL A 75 -7.79 -11.04 -5.84
C VAL A 75 -8.58 -11.91 -6.82
N ALA A 76 -8.18 -11.94 -8.10
CA ALA A 76 -8.85 -12.75 -9.12
C ALA A 76 -8.67 -14.27 -8.91
N SER A 77 -7.52 -14.71 -8.40
CA SER A 77 -7.20 -16.14 -8.23
C SER A 77 -7.58 -16.71 -6.86
N ALA A 78 -7.39 -15.94 -5.76
CA ALA A 78 -7.57 -16.41 -4.39
C ALA A 78 -8.80 -15.79 -3.68
N GLY A 79 -9.45 -14.80 -4.30
CA GLY A 79 -10.60 -14.09 -3.73
C GLY A 79 -10.21 -12.97 -2.75
N ALA A 80 -11.15 -12.04 -2.53
CA ALA A 80 -10.92 -10.82 -1.75
C ALA A 80 -10.54 -11.09 -0.27
N THR A 81 -11.09 -12.15 0.34
CA THR A 81 -10.78 -12.50 1.73
C THR A 81 -9.31 -12.88 1.89
N ASN A 82 -8.80 -13.81 1.07
CA ASN A 82 -7.39 -14.20 1.15
C ASN A 82 -6.44 -13.04 0.75
N ALA A 83 -6.83 -12.23 -0.23
CA ALA A 83 -6.06 -11.03 -0.59
C ALA A 83 -5.95 -10.02 0.58
N SER A 84 -6.98 -9.91 1.41
CA SER A 84 -6.95 -9.05 2.60
C SER A 84 -6.04 -9.58 3.72
N LEU A 85 -5.76 -10.88 3.78
CA LEU A 85 -4.80 -11.42 4.73
C LEU A 85 -3.36 -11.04 4.36
N VAL A 86 -3.07 -10.88 3.07
CA VAL A 86 -1.74 -10.46 2.61
C VAL A 86 -1.39 -9.04 3.07
N THR A 87 -2.37 -8.14 3.26
CA THR A 87 -2.08 -6.81 3.79
C THR A 87 -1.61 -6.85 5.25
N LEU A 88 -1.93 -7.91 5.99
CA LEU A 88 -1.44 -8.13 7.35
C LEU A 88 0.03 -8.55 7.39
N VAL A 89 0.61 -8.96 6.25
CA VAL A 89 2.05 -9.23 6.11
C VAL A 89 2.86 -7.93 5.98
N VAL A 90 2.23 -6.82 5.56
CA VAL A 90 2.92 -5.54 5.29
C VAL A 90 3.75 -5.03 6.48
N PRO A 91 3.25 -5.04 7.74
CA PRO A 91 4.05 -4.60 8.89
C PRO A 91 5.28 -5.49 9.12
N ALA A 92 5.14 -6.81 8.97
CA ALA A 92 6.25 -7.74 9.14
C ALA A 92 7.32 -7.57 8.05
N SER A 93 6.90 -7.42 6.78
CA SER A 93 7.84 -7.17 5.69
C SER A 93 8.49 -5.80 5.80
N ALA A 94 7.77 -4.77 6.25
CA ALA A 94 8.35 -3.45 6.50
C ALA A 94 9.45 -3.49 7.56
N MET A 95 9.21 -4.15 8.71
CA MET A 95 10.22 -4.32 9.77
C MET A 95 11.46 -5.08 9.26
N LEU A 96 11.25 -6.17 8.52
CA LEU A 96 12.36 -6.96 7.97
C LEU A 96 13.18 -6.16 6.96
N LEU A 97 12.53 -5.42 6.06
CA LEU A 97 13.22 -4.60 5.08
C LEU A 97 13.94 -3.40 5.73
N GLY A 98 13.34 -2.76 6.74
CA GLY A 98 13.98 -1.69 7.52
C GLY A 98 15.23 -2.18 8.23
N PHE A 99 15.15 -3.32 8.90
CA PHE A 99 16.32 -3.95 9.55
C PHE A 99 17.42 -4.31 8.54
N LEU A 100 17.07 -4.99 7.43
CA LEU A 100 18.05 -5.52 6.48
C LEU A 100 18.67 -4.46 5.57
N PHE A 101 17.87 -3.50 5.08
CA PHE A 101 18.31 -2.54 4.06
C PHE A 101 18.60 -1.15 4.63
N LEU A 102 17.85 -0.72 5.66
CA LEU A 102 18.06 0.60 6.29
C LEU A 102 18.97 0.50 7.53
N GLY A 103 19.23 -0.71 8.03
CA GLY A 103 20.05 -0.92 9.23
C GLY A 103 19.35 -0.47 10.51
N GLU A 104 18.03 -0.38 10.50
CA GLU A 104 17.24 0.01 11.67
C GLU A 104 17.35 -1.05 12.78
N ARG A 105 17.44 -0.61 14.03
CA ARG A 105 17.45 -1.53 15.18
C ARG A 105 16.01 -1.86 15.56
N LEU A 106 15.66 -3.13 15.49
CA LEU A 106 14.36 -3.61 15.95
C LEU A 106 14.26 -3.47 17.47
N GLU A 107 13.45 -2.52 17.92
CA GLU A 107 13.16 -2.35 19.34
C GLU A 107 12.15 -3.39 19.83
N LEU A 108 12.18 -3.67 21.13
CA LEU A 108 11.24 -4.59 21.79
C LEU A 108 9.77 -4.21 21.54
N PHE A 109 9.48 -2.92 21.38
CA PHE A 109 8.13 -2.45 21.08
C PHE A 109 7.67 -2.85 19.67
N GLU A 110 8.55 -2.76 18.67
CA GLU A 110 8.24 -3.16 17.28
C GLU A 110 8.01 -4.67 17.20
N ILE A 111 8.84 -5.45 17.89
CA ILE A 111 8.67 -6.90 18.04
C ILE A 111 7.32 -7.20 18.71
N GLY A 112 6.99 -6.51 19.80
CA GLY A 112 5.71 -6.65 20.50
C GLY A 112 4.51 -6.33 19.61
N GLY A 113 4.60 -5.25 18.83
CA GLY A 113 3.60 -4.89 17.81
C GLY A 113 3.44 -5.97 16.74
N GLY A 114 4.56 -6.51 16.24
CA GLY A 114 4.57 -7.61 15.28
C GLY A 114 3.87 -8.87 15.80
N VAL A 115 4.14 -9.25 17.06
CA VAL A 115 3.48 -10.38 17.72
C VAL A 115 1.97 -10.13 17.88
N LEU A 116 1.55 -8.94 18.28
CA LEU A 116 0.12 -8.60 18.40
C LEU A 116 -0.61 -8.70 17.05
N ILE A 117 0.01 -8.24 15.97
CA ILE A 117 -0.55 -8.36 14.62
C ILE A 117 -0.67 -9.84 14.20
N ALA A 118 0.34 -10.65 14.49
CA ALA A 118 0.32 -12.09 14.20
C ALA A 118 -0.79 -12.82 14.98
N LEU A 119 -0.99 -12.48 16.26
CA LEU A 119 -2.07 -13.02 17.07
C LEU A 119 -3.45 -12.60 16.53
N GLY A 120 -3.62 -11.33 16.16
CA GLY A 120 -4.84 -10.84 15.52
C GLY A 120 -5.16 -11.61 14.22
N LEU A 121 -4.15 -11.83 13.38
CA LEU A 121 -4.28 -12.63 12.16
C LEU A 121 -4.76 -14.06 12.45
N ILE A 122 -4.15 -14.76 13.42
CA ILE A 122 -4.55 -16.12 13.80
C ILE A 122 -6.01 -16.16 14.25
N THR A 123 -6.46 -15.15 15.00
CA THR A 123 -7.86 -15.08 15.46
C THR A 123 -8.86 -14.78 14.33
N ILE A 124 -8.49 -13.96 13.34
CA ILE A 124 -9.35 -13.58 12.21
C ILE A 124 -9.41 -14.70 11.16
N ASP A 125 -8.27 -15.32 10.86
CA ASP A 125 -8.17 -16.36 9.84
C ASP A 125 -8.93 -17.63 10.26
N GLY A 126 -9.06 -17.91 11.57
CA GLY A 126 -9.91 -18.96 12.14
C GLY A 126 -9.51 -20.40 11.81
N ARG A 127 -8.62 -20.58 10.81
CA ARG A 127 -8.09 -21.85 10.32
C ARG A 127 -7.33 -22.66 11.37
N VAL A 128 -6.71 -21.98 12.33
CA VAL A 128 -6.00 -22.61 13.46
C VAL A 128 -6.96 -23.06 14.57
N LEU A 129 -8.13 -22.42 14.71
CA LEU A 129 -9.11 -22.75 15.75
C LEU A 129 -10.15 -23.82 15.35
N GLY A 130 -10.03 -24.44 14.18
CA GLY A 130 -10.76 -25.66 13.84
C GLY A 130 -12.29 -25.52 13.79
N ARG A 131 -12.82 -24.38 13.33
CA ARG A 131 -14.25 -24.27 13.00
C ARG A 131 -14.44 -24.22 11.49
N ARG A 132 -14.84 -25.37 10.96
CA ARG A 132 -15.49 -25.53 9.65
C ARG A 132 -16.68 -24.58 9.53
#